data_AF-A0A2M7KXT9-F1
#
_entry.id   AF-A0A2M7KXT9-F1
#
_cell.length_a   1.000
_cell.length_b   1.000
_cell.length_c   1.000
_cell.angle_alpha   90.00
_cell.angle_beta   90.00
_cell.angle_gamma   90.00
#
_symmetry.space_group_name_H-M   'P 1'
#
loop_
_entity.id
_entity.type
_entity.pdbx_description
1 polymer ?
#
loop_
_entity_poly.entity_id
_entity_poly.type
_entity_poly.pdbx_seq_one_letter_code
_entity_poly.pdbx_strand_id
1 'polypeptide(L)'
;RIGLATRGHIAALRHVANLQHSTFNVQPIFAQQSVRENTRTGRTPQQVLNDARRAVEAAGWDAPWGADADHLKSLDDLPPFVAAGYTFFTVDPGAHVDNAAAADPLFVLEEKAHGL
;
A
#
# COMPACT_ATOMS: atom_id res chain seq x y z
N ARG A 1 -9.36 -1.44 -5.31
CA ARG A 1 -9.61 -0.96 -6.69
C ARG A 1 -11.00 -0.39 -6.96
N ILE A 2 -12.08 -0.98 -6.44
CA ILE A 2 -13.47 -0.59 -6.80
C ILE A 2 -14.21 0.31 -5.79
N GLY A 3 -13.58 0.65 -4.66
CA GLY A 3 -14.20 1.50 -3.62
C GLY A 3 -15.26 0.84 -2.72
N LEU A 4 -15.61 -0.43 -2.93
CA LEU A 4 -16.70 -1.11 -2.21
C LEU A 4 -16.25 -2.16 -1.18
N ALA A 5 -15.01 -2.62 -1.24
CA ALA A 5 -14.54 -3.79 -0.50
C ALA A 5 -14.29 -3.55 1.00
N THR A 6 -14.05 -2.31 1.43
CA THR A 6 -13.63 -1.99 2.80
C THR A 6 -14.60 -2.48 3.87
N ARG A 7 -15.91 -2.51 3.57
CA ARG A 7 -16.93 -3.08 4.48
C ARG A 7 -16.67 -4.56 4.77
N GLY A 8 -16.34 -5.33 3.74
CA GLY A 8 -15.99 -6.75 3.86
C GLY A 8 -14.66 -6.94 4.60
N HIS A 9 -13.67 -6.09 4.33
CA HIS A 9 -12.39 -6.12 5.06
C HIS A 9 -12.61 -5.90 6.57
N ILE A 10 -13.39 -4.88 6.95
CA ILE A 10 -13.74 -4.61 8.35
C ILE A 10 -14.46 -5.79 8.99
N ALA A 11 -15.45 -6.38 8.30
CA ALA A 11 -16.17 -7.55 8.79
C ALA A 11 -15.24 -8.75 9.05
N ALA A 12 -14.28 -9.00 8.15
CA ALA A 12 -13.30 -10.06 8.32
C ALA A 12 -12.38 -9.82 9.52
N LEU A 13 -11.87 -8.61 9.70
CA LEU A 13 -11.00 -8.27 10.84
C LEU A 13 -11.75 -8.42 12.17
N ARG A 14 -13.00 -7.96 12.24
CA ARG A 14 -13.86 -8.14 13.42
C ARG A 14 -14.11 -9.61 13.73
N HIS A 15 -14.37 -10.42 12.70
CA HIS A 15 -14.58 -11.85 12.89
C HIS A 15 -13.36 -12.50 13.54
N VAL A 16 -12.16 -12.24 13.00
CA VAL A 16 -10.91 -12.78 13.54
C VAL A 16 -10.62 -12.25 14.95
N ALA A 17 -10.88 -10.97 15.21
CA ALA A 17 -10.72 -10.37 16.54
C ALA A 17 -11.61 -11.03 17.60
N ASN A 18 -12.79 -11.53 17.21
CA ASN A 18 -13.77 -12.15 18.11
C ASN A 18 -13.60 -13.67 18.28
N LEU A 19 -12.63 -14.32 17.60
CA LEU A 19 -12.38 -15.75 17.79
C LEU A 19 -11.88 -16.03 19.22
N GLN A 20 -12.27 -17.18 19.76
CA GLN A 20 -11.79 -17.60 21.08
C GLN A 20 -10.26 -17.72 21.06
N HIS A 21 -9.60 -17.17 22.08
CA HIS A 21 -8.14 -17.08 22.21
C HIS A 21 -7.45 -16.21 21.13
N SER A 22 -8.19 -15.33 20.46
CA SER A 22 -7.60 -14.39 19.52
C SER A 22 -6.65 -13.41 20.25
N THR A 23 -5.42 -13.33 19.76
CA THR A 23 -4.42 -12.30 20.13
C THR A 23 -4.34 -11.21 19.07
N PHE A 24 -5.40 -11.05 18.28
CA PHE A 24 -5.42 -10.24 17.08
C PHE A 24 -5.02 -8.79 17.35
N ASN A 25 -3.91 -8.39 16.74
CA ASN A 25 -3.36 -7.05 16.80
C ASN A 25 -2.90 -6.63 15.41
N VAL A 26 -3.86 -6.38 14.51
CA VAL A 26 -3.59 -5.91 13.15
C VAL A 26 -4.18 -4.52 12.98
N GLN A 27 -3.34 -3.57 12.58
CA GLN A 27 -3.78 -2.25 12.14
C GLN A 27 -3.92 -2.26 10.61
N PRO A 28 -5.13 -2.15 10.07
CA PRO A 28 -5.36 -2.31 8.64
C PRO A 28 -5.00 -1.05 7.84
N ILE A 29 -4.47 -1.24 6.64
CA ILE A 29 -4.40 -0.20 5.62
C ILE A 29 -5.63 -0.34 4.72
N PHE A 30 -6.70 0.40 5.01
CA PHE A 30 -7.95 0.29 4.25
C PHE A 30 -7.92 1.05 2.92
N ALA A 31 -7.10 2.09 2.81
CA ALA A 31 -6.94 2.87 1.60
C ALA A 31 -5.59 2.53 0.94
N GLN A 32 -5.58 1.60 0.00
CA GLN A 32 -4.38 1.23 -0.75
C GLN A 32 -4.72 1.13 -2.23
N GLN A 33 -3.95 1.85 -3.05
CA GLN A 33 -3.86 1.68 -4.49
C GLN A 33 -2.54 2.24 -4.99
N SER A 34 -2.00 1.63 -6.05
CA SER A 34 -0.82 2.16 -6.74
C SER A 34 -1.17 3.20 -7.80
N VAL A 35 -0.17 4.01 -8.20
CA VAL A 35 -0.28 4.99 -9.31
C VAL A 35 -0.85 4.34 -10.58
N ARG A 36 -0.39 3.13 -10.91
CA ARG A 36 -0.85 2.37 -12.07
C ARG A 36 -2.34 2.01 -11.97
N GLU A 37 -2.81 1.64 -10.79
CA GLU A 37 -4.22 1.31 -10.57
C GLU A 37 -5.11 2.54 -10.60
N ASN A 38 -4.67 3.64 -9.99
CA ASN A 38 -5.36 4.94 -10.04
C ASN A 38 -5.57 5.35 -11.50
N THR A 39 -4.51 5.32 -12.30
CA THR A 39 -4.55 5.61 -13.74
C THR A 39 -5.53 4.70 -14.48
N ARG A 40 -5.44 3.38 -14.26
CA ARG A 40 -6.31 2.40 -14.94
C ARG A 40 -7.78 2.54 -14.58
N THR A 41 -8.07 2.96 -13.36
CA THR A 41 -9.44 3.08 -12.84
C THR A 41 -10.02 4.49 -12.98
N GLY A 42 -9.20 5.47 -13.38
CA GLY A 42 -9.57 6.89 -13.38
C GLY A 42 -9.84 7.45 -11.98
N ARG A 43 -9.35 6.78 -10.93
CA ARG A 43 -9.57 7.17 -9.53
C ARG A 43 -8.38 7.99 -9.02
N THR A 44 -8.68 8.98 -8.20
CA THR A 44 -7.70 9.81 -7.50
C THR A 44 -7.38 9.24 -6.11
N PRO A 45 -6.19 9.51 -5.52
CA PRO A 45 -5.89 9.11 -4.14
C PRO A 45 -6.96 9.59 -3.13
N GLN A 46 -7.49 10.81 -3.31
CA GLN A 46 -8.56 11.33 -2.48
C GLN A 46 -9.84 10.49 -2.55
N GLN A 47 -10.23 10.01 -3.73
CA GLN A 47 -11.39 9.12 -3.88
C GLN A 47 -11.16 7.77 -3.18
N VAL A 48 -9.94 7.22 -3.26
CA VAL A 48 -9.58 5.98 -2.56
C VAL A 48 -9.71 6.14 -1.06
N LEU A 49 -9.14 7.21 -0.50
CA LEU A 49 -9.23 7.51 0.92
C LEU A 49 -10.68 7.75 1.36
N ASN A 50 -11.45 8.52 0.58
CA ASN A 50 -12.85 8.82 0.90
C ASN A 50 -13.73 7.56 0.92
N ASP A 51 -13.52 6.61 0.00
CA ASP A 51 -14.24 5.34 0.00
C ASP A 51 -13.93 4.50 1.24
N ALA A 52 -12.66 4.42 1.63
CA ALA A 52 -12.27 3.74 2.87
C ALA A 52 -12.87 4.42 4.10
N ARG A 53 -12.76 5.76 4.19
CA ARG A 53 -13.27 6.56 5.31
C ARG A 53 -14.77 6.38 5.50
N ARG A 54 -15.56 6.42 4.41
CA ARG A 54 -17.01 6.18 4.47
C ARG A 54 -17.34 4.79 5.02
N ALA A 55 -16.56 3.77 4.67
CA ALA A 55 -16.78 2.42 5.17
C ALA A 55 -16.38 2.28 6.66
N VAL A 56 -15.28 2.91 7.07
CA VAL A 56 -14.84 2.99 8.48
C VAL A 56 -15.91 3.66 9.34
N GLU A 57 -16.40 4.83 8.91
CA GLU A 57 -17.46 5.58 9.60
C GLU A 57 -18.75 4.76 9.68
N ALA A 58 -19.22 4.20 8.55
CA ALA A 58 -20.45 3.41 8.51
C ALA A 58 -20.37 2.13 9.36
N ALA A 59 -19.18 1.56 9.53
CA ALA A 59 -18.98 0.39 10.38
C ALA A 59 -18.80 0.74 11.86
N GLY A 60 -18.60 2.01 12.22
CA GLY A 60 -18.22 2.43 13.57
C GLY A 60 -16.88 1.82 13.98
N TRP A 61 -15.89 1.81 13.08
CA TRP A 61 -14.54 1.37 13.42
C TRP A 61 -13.78 2.52 14.09
N ASP A 62 -13.37 2.32 15.34
CA ASP A 62 -12.78 3.32 16.24
C ASP A 62 -11.29 3.08 16.57
N ALA A 63 -10.66 2.12 15.90
CA ALA A 63 -9.24 1.80 16.05
C ALA A 63 -8.39 2.42 14.91
N PRO A 64 -7.05 2.53 15.08
CA PRO A 64 -6.17 3.00 14.02
C PRO A 64 -6.30 2.22 12.72
N TRP A 65 -6.19 2.92 11.60
CA TRP A 65 -6.11 2.39 10.24
C TRP A 65 -5.28 3.34 9.38
N GLY A 66 -4.79 2.88 8.24
CA GLY A 66 -3.87 3.66 7.40
C GLY A 66 -4.24 3.73 5.93
N ALA A 67 -3.46 4.55 5.21
CA ALA A 67 -3.53 4.74 3.78
C ALA A 67 -2.12 4.62 3.16
N ASP A 68 -1.98 3.74 2.18
CA ASP A 68 -0.71 3.40 1.51
C ASP A 68 -0.69 3.84 0.04
N ALA A 69 0.27 4.70 -0.25
CA ALA A 69 0.64 5.11 -1.60
C ALA A 69 1.55 4.04 -2.18
N ASP A 70 0.92 3.07 -2.84
CA ASP A 70 1.60 1.85 -3.26
C ASP A 70 2.40 2.03 -4.57
N HIS A 71 3.53 1.32 -4.70
CA HIS A 71 4.39 1.29 -5.89
C HIS A 71 4.77 2.68 -6.44
N LEU A 72 5.30 3.56 -5.60
CA LEU A 72 5.83 4.87 -6.02
C LEU A 72 7.20 4.72 -6.67
N LYS A 73 7.29 5.05 -7.97
CA LYS A 73 8.53 5.01 -8.76
C LYS A 73 9.16 6.37 -8.99
N SER A 74 8.35 7.42 -9.00
CA SER A 74 8.80 8.80 -9.18
C SER A 74 8.38 9.66 -7.99
N LEU A 75 9.21 10.65 -7.65
CA LEU A 75 8.84 11.70 -6.70
C LEU A 75 7.67 12.54 -7.24
N ASP A 76 7.49 12.62 -8.55
CA ASP A 76 6.39 13.36 -9.18
C ASP A 76 5.01 12.76 -8.85
N ASP A 77 4.96 11.48 -8.47
CA ASP A 77 3.72 10.80 -8.11
C ASP A 77 3.30 11.09 -6.65
N LEU A 78 4.19 11.63 -5.81
CA LEU A 78 3.93 11.86 -4.39
C LEU A 78 2.87 12.93 -4.06
N PRO A 79 2.84 14.11 -4.72
CA PRO A 79 2.05 15.23 -4.24
C PRO A 79 0.55 14.93 -4.04
N PRO A 80 -0.14 14.18 -4.94
CA PRO A 80 -1.54 13.83 -4.75
C PRO A 80 -1.82 12.95 -3.51
N PHE A 81 -0.89 12.06 -3.14
CA PHE A 81 -1.04 11.20 -1.95
C PHE A 81 -0.77 11.98 -0.66
N VAL A 82 0.27 12.82 -0.66
CA VAL A 82 0.58 13.72 0.47
C VAL A 82 -0.59 14.66 0.73
N ALA A 83 -1.12 15.30 -0.32
CA ALA A 83 -2.25 16.20 -0.22
C ALA A 83 -3.52 15.51 0.30
N ALA A 84 -3.75 14.25 -0.08
CA ALA A 84 -4.87 13.47 0.43
C ALA A 84 -4.69 13.01 1.90
N GLY A 85 -3.47 13.08 2.45
CA GLY A 85 -3.18 12.68 3.83
C GLY A 85 -2.78 11.21 4.00
N TYR A 86 -2.17 10.61 2.98
CA TYR A 86 -1.62 9.26 3.09
C TYR A 86 -0.50 9.20 4.15
N THR A 87 -0.45 8.09 4.89
CA THR A 87 0.46 7.91 6.04
C THR A 87 1.53 6.85 5.82
N PHE A 88 1.43 6.10 4.72
CA PHE A 88 2.38 5.06 4.34
C PHE A 88 2.74 5.23 2.85
N PHE A 89 4.02 5.04 2.52
CA PHE A 89 4.57 5.25 1.19
C PHE A 89 5.45 4.07 0.79
N THR A 90 5.02 3.29 -0.20
CA THR A 90 5.77 2.13 -0.71
C THR A 90 6.62 2.57 -1.90
N VAL A 91 7.91 2.81 -1.66
CA VAL A 91 8.88 3.17 -2.70
C VAL A 91 9.29 1.93 -3.49
N ASP A 92 9.17 1.99 -4.81
CA ASP A 92 9.54 0.93 -5.74
C ASP A 92 10.85 1.30 -6.46
N PRO A 93 12.02 0.79 -5.98
CA PRO A 93 13.30 1.04 -6.61
C PRO A 93 13.56 0.10 -7.79
N GLY A 94 12.57 -0.67 -8.28
CA GLY A 94 12.78 -1.74 -9.26
C GLY A 94 13.43 -1.27 -10.56
N ALA A 95 13.27 0.00 -10.95
CA ALA A 95 13.96 0.58 -12.10
C ALA A 95 15.47 0.77 -11.89
N HIS A 96 15.92 0.79 -10.64
CA HIS A 96 17.32 0.92 -10.22
C HIS A 96 17.96 -0.43 -9.86
N VAL A 97 17.20 -1.52 -9.91
CA VAL A 97 17.72 -2.87 -9.66
C VAL A 97 18.38 -3.40 -10.94
N ASP A 98 19.65 -3.78 -10.84
CA ASP A 98 20.33 -4.52 -11.88
C ASP A 98 19.87 -5.98 -11.89
N ASN A 99 18.98 -6.31 -12.84
CA ASN A 99 18.42 -7.64 -12.96
C ASN A 99 19.45 -8.70 -13.44
N ALA A 100 20.57 -8.29 -14.05
CA ALA A 100 21.59 -9.23 -14.50
C ALA A 100 22.30 -9.91 -13.33
N ALA A 101 22.40 -9.21 -12.18
CA ALA A 101 23.05 -9.71 -10.97
C ALA A 101 22.45 -11.05 -10.45
N ALA A 102 21.21 -11.38 -10.83
CA ALA A 102 20.59 -12.65 -10.47
C ALA A 102 21.24 -13.87 -11.15
N ALA A 103 21.92 -13.68 -12.28
CA ALA A 103 22.52 -14.74 -13.08
C ALA A 103 24.02 -14.54 -13.38
N ASP A 104 24.57 -13.39 -13.01
CA ASP A 104 25.98 -13.10 -13.24
C ASP A 104 26.89 -14.04 -12.42
N PRO A 105 28.05 -14.42 -12.98
CA PRO A 105 29.03 -15.21 -12.26
C PRO A 105 29.65 -14.40 -11.11
N LEU A 106 30.14 -15.11 -10.08
CA LEU A 106 30.65 -14.50 -8.85
C LEU A 106 31.66 -13.38 -9.08
N PHE A 107 32.61 -13.54 -10.02
CA PHE A 107 33.62 -12.51 -10.29
C PHE A 107 33.03 -11.19 -10.80
N VAL A 108 31.93 -11.23 -11.57
CA VAL A 108 31.21 -10.03 -12.03
C VAL A 108 30.47 -9.38 -10.87
N LEU A 109 29.90 -10.19 -9.98
CA LEU A 109 29.23 -9.69 -8.77
C LEU A 109 30.21 -9.00 -7.83
N GLU A 110 31.42 -9.56 -7.67
CA GLU A 110 32.50 -8.95 -6.88
C GLU A 110 32.91 -7.59 -7.47
N GLU A 111 33.11 -7.50 -8.79
CA GLU A 111 33.41 -6.22 -9.45
C GLU A 111 32.31 -5.18 -9.26
N LYS A 112 31.04 -5.57 -9.45
CA LYS A 112 29.88 -4.69 -9.22
C LYS A 112 29.79 -4.18 -7.79
N ALA A 113 30.11 -5.03 -6.81
CA ALA A 113 30.07 -4.66 -5.40
C ALA A 113 31.22 -3.71 -5.01
N HIS A 114 32.39 -3.83 -5.65
CA HIS A 114 33.53 -2.95 -5.41
C HIS A 114 33.49 -1.63 -6.19
N GLY A 115 32.69 -1.56 -7.26
CA GLY A 115 32.46 -0.34 -8.04
C GLY A 115 31.40 0.63 -7.46
N LEU A 116 30.80 0.27 -6.32
CA LEU A 116 29.94 1.11 -5.48
C LEU A 116 30.77 1.80 -4.38
#